data_AF-A0A438CGB3-F1
#
_entry.id   AF-A0A438CGB3-F1
#
_cell.length_a   1.000
_cell.length_b   1.000
_cell.length_c   1.000
_cell.angle_alpha   90.00
_cell.angle_beta   90.00
_cell.angle_gamma   90.00
#
_symmetry.space_group_name_H-M   'P 1'
#
loop_
_entity.id
_entity.type
_entity.pdbx_description
1 polymer ?
#
loop_
_entity_poly.entity_id
_entity_poly.type
_entity_poly.pdbx_seq_one_letter_code
_entity_poly.pdbx_strand_id
1 'polypeptide(L)'
;MVLKLWLKDWSTGKTIGIGRESQGLYHLTSDSSPAVCISTDAPLLIHNRLGHPSLSKFQKMVPRFSTLSSLPCESCQLGKHTRVSFPKRFE
;
A
#
# COMPACT_ATOMS: atom_id res chain seq x y z
N MET A 1 22.12 25.07 -15.24
CA MET A 1 21.12 25.67 -14.33
C MET A 1 20.17 24.55 -13.96
N VAL A 2 20.23 23.99 -12.74
CA VAL A 2 19.41 22.81 -12.38
C VAL A 2 18.02 23.28 -11.97
N LEU A 3 16.98 22.75 -12.62
CA LEU A 3 15.59 23.10 -12.29
C LEU A 3 15.23 22.52 -10.92
N LYS A 4 14.68 23.34 -10.02
CA LYS A 4 14.18 22.91 -8.70
C LYS A 4 12.66 22.92 -8.70
N LEU A 5 12.07 21.79 -8.32
CA LEU A 5 10.63 21.65 -8.09
C LEU A 5 10.34 21.76 -6.60
N TRP A 6 9.35 22.56 -6.21
CA TRP A 6 8.92 22.71 -4.83
C TRP A 6 7.58 21.98 -4.67
N LEU A 7 7.56 20.90 -3.88
CA LEU A 7 6.30 20.27 -3.51
C LEU A 7 5.72 20.98 -2.31
N LYS A 8 4.47 21.43 -2.44
CA LYS A 8 3.70 22.04 -1.38
C LYS A 8 2.49 21.18 -1.07
N ASP A 9 2.22 21.03 0.22
CA ASP A 9 0.95 20.47 0.67
C ASP A 9 -0.19 21.41 0.23
N TRP A 10 -1.20 20.85 -0.42
CA TRP A 10 -2.31 21.63 -0.97
C TRP A 10 -3.13 22.33 0.13
N SER A 11 -3.34 21.65 1.27
CA SER A 11 -4.22 22.16 2.33
C SER A 11 -3.59 23.28 3.15
N THR A 12 -2.28 23.22 3.37
CA THR A 12 -1.54 24.16 4.24
C THR A 12 -0.65 25.12 3.47
N GLY A 13 -0.39 24.87 2.18
CA GLY A 13 0.58 25.62 1.37
C GLY A 13 2.04 25.42 1.79
N LYS A 14 2.30 24.58 2.80
CA LYS A 14 3.63 24.33 3.36
C LYS A 14 4.46 23.49 2.40
N THR A 15 5.70 23.87 2.17
CA THR A 15 6.66 23.06 1.40
C THR A 15 6.93 21.74 2.13
N ILE A 16 6.65 20.62 1.47
CA ILE A 16 6.85 19.25 1.97
C ILE A 16 8.07 18.55 1.38
N GLY A 17 8.66 19.10 0.31
CA GLY A 17 9.87 18.55 -0.28
C GLY A 17 10.42 19.37 -1.44
N ILE A 18 11.67 19.10 -1.82
CA ILE A 18 12.36 19.76 -2.92
C ILE A 18 12.86 18.69 -3.92
N GLY A 19 12.38 18.77 -5.15
CA GLY A 19 12.88 18.00 -6.28
C GLY A 19 14.01 18.73 -7.01
N ARG A 20 15.01 17.98 -7.48
CA ARG A 20 16.03 18.47 -8.42
C ARG A 20 15.94 17.71 -9.73
N GLU A 21 15.94 18.43 -10.84
CA GLU A 21 15.99 17.81 -12.16
C GLU A 21 17.39 17.20 -12.42
N SER A 22 17.40 15.98 -12.92
CA SER A 22 18.57 15.23 -13.32
C SER A 22 18.16 14.30 -14.46
N GLN A 23 18.74 14.51 -15.64
CA GLN A 23 18.50 13.69 -16.83
C GLN A 23 17.02 13.65 -17.26
N GLY A 24 16.29 14.77 -17.11
CA GLY A 24 14.86 14.87 -17.46
C GLY A 24 13.91 14.27 -16.40
N LEU A 25 14.44 13.76 -15.29
CA LEU A 25 13.68 13.26 -14.15
C LEU A 25 13.85 14.16 -12.93
N TYR A 26 12.82 14.29 -12.09
CA TYR A 26 12.93 15.02 -10.82
C TYR A 26 13.23 14.05 -9.68
N HIS A 27 14.43 14.18 -9.09
CA HIS A 27 14.82 13.46 -7.89
C HIS A 27 14.35 14.23 -6.65
N LEU A 28 13.43 13.66 -5.89
CA LEU A 28 12.95 14.25 -4.65
C LEU A 28 14.01 14.08 -3.56
N THR A 29 14.61 15.18 -3.13
CA THR A 29 15.39 15.26 -1.89
C THR A 29 14.40 15.43 -0.74
N SER A 30 13.90 14.30 -0.24
CA SER A 30 13.17 14.26 1.02
C SER A 30 14.16 13.95 2.15
N ASP A 31 14.28 14.85 3.13
CA ASP A 31 15.01 14.59 4.38
C ASP A 31 14.32 13.49 5.22
N SER A 32 13.06 13.18 4.88
CA SER A 32 12.33 12.04 5.38
C SER A 32 12.76 10.78 4.64
N SER A 33 13.35 9.84 5.38
CA SER A 33 13.67 8.48 4.94
C SER A 33 12.61 7.92 3.97
N PRO A 34 13.01 7.29 2.85
CA PRO A 34 12.10 6.71 1.85
C PRO A 34 11.17 5.62 2.43
N ALA A 35 11.30 5.29 3.72
CA ALA A 35 10.52 4.30 4.42
C ALA A 35 9.34 4.85 5.27
N VAL A 36 9.13 6.17 5.36
CA VAL A 36 8.09 6.73 6.26
C VAL A 36 6.66 6.35 5.84
N CYS A 37 6.44 5.91 4.60
CA CYS A 37 5.11 5.44 4.16
C CYS A 37 4.76 4.00 4.57
N ILE A 38 5.69 3.23 5.17
CA ILE A 38 5.47 1.84 5.62
C ILE A 38 5.58 1.70 7.16
N SER A 39 5.72 2.81 7.89
CA SER A 39 5.79 2.78 9.36
C SER A 39 4.42 2.81 10.05
N THR A 40 3.35 2.48 9.32
CA THR A 40 2.06 2.20 9.97
C THR A 40 2.08 0.77 10.48
N ASP A 41 2.08 0.58 11.80
CA ASP A 41 1.93 -0.72 12.46
C ASP A 41 0.48 -1.24 12.38
N ALA A 42 -0.13 -1.14 11.20
CA ALA A 42 -1.49 -1.56 10.94
C ALA A 42 -1.46 -2.64 9.84
N PRO A 43 -1.35 -3.92 10.21
CA PRO A 43 -1.29 -5.05 9.27
C PRO A 43 -2.41 -5.02 8.22
N LEU A 44 -3.62 -4.65 8.64
CA LEU A 44 -4.80 -4.60 7.78
C LEU A 44 -4.68 -3.53 6.68
N LEU A 45 -4.13 -2.36 7.01
CA LEU A 45 -3.97 -1.27 6.07
C LEU A 45 -2.94 -1.60 4.99
N ILE A 46 -1.83 -2.24 5.38
CA ILE A 46 -0.81 -2.70 4.43
C ILE A 46 -1.36 -3.84 3.57
N HIS A 47 -2.12 -4.77 4.16
CA HIS A 47 -2.79 -5.84 3.41
C HIS A 47 -3.76 -5.30 2.35
N ASN A 48 -4.58 -4.30 2.68
CA ASN A 48 -5.50 -3.66 1.74
C ASN A 48 -4.75 -2.98 0.59
N ARG A 49 -3.65 -2.27 0.88
CA ARG A 49 -2.82 -1.59 -0.13
C ARG A 49 -2.10 -2.56 -1.07
N LEU A 50 -1.75 -3.76 -0.60
CA LEU A 50 -1.07 -4.78 -1.39
C LEU A 50 -2.03 -5.65 -2.24
N GLY A 51 -3.33 -5.36 -2.25
CA GLY A 51 -4.29 -6.10 -3.06
C GLY A 51 -4.66 -7.46 -2.49
N HIS A 52 -4.91 -7.52 -1.18
CA HIS A 52 -5.44 -8.70 -0.50
C HIS A 52 -4.62 -10.01 -0.69
N PRO A 53 -3.28 -9.98 -0.51
CA PRO A 53 -2.47 -11.20 -0.58
C PRO A 53 -2.89 -12.20 0.51
N SER A 54 -2.66 -13.50 0.25
CA SER A 54 -2.79 -14.53 1.29
C SER A 54 -1.87 -14.22 2.47
N LEU A 55 -2.22 -14.67 3.68
CA LEU A 55 -1.42 -14.44 4.89
C LEU A 55 0.04 -14.87 4.71
N SER A 56 0.27 -16.04 4.09
CA SER A 56 1.62 -16.56 3.83
C SER A 56 2.43 -15.69 2.86
N LYS A 57 1.78 -15.09 1.85
CA LYS A 57 2.44 -14.18 0.90
C LYS A 57 2.68 -12.81 1.55
N PHE A 58 1.75 -12.35 2.36
CA PHE A 58 1.86 -11.12 3.14
C PHE A 58 3.06 -11.16 4.10
N GLN A 59 3.23 -12.25 4.85
CA GLN A 59 4.37 -12.44 5.77
C GLN A 59 5.73 -12.43 5.04
N LYS A 60 5.80 -12.96 3.82
CA LYS A 60 7.02 -12.93 2.99
C LYS A 60 7.32 -11.53 2.46
N MET A 61 6.28 -10.76 2.10
CA MET A 61 6.42 -9.38 1.61
C MET A 61 6.73 -8.39 2.73
N VAL A 62 6.22 -8.65 3.94
CA VAL A 62 6.37 -7.79 5.11
C VAL A 62 6.85 -8.61 6.31
N PRO A 63 8.17 -8.93 6.40
CA PRO A 63 8.73 -9.82 7.43
C PRO A 63 8.46 -9.37 8.88
N ARG A 64 8.20 -8.07 9.08
CA ARG A 64 7.80 -7.49 10.37
C ARG A 64 6.54 -8.12 10.97
N PHE A 65 5.67 -8.68 10.14
CA PHE A 65 4.42 -9.31 10.55
C PHE A 65 4.45 -10.84 10.47
N SER A 66 5.65 -11.43 10.45
CA SER A 66 5.83 -12.89 10.36
C SER A 66 5.17 -13.68 11.49
N THR A 67 4.99 -13.08 12.67
CA THR A 67 4.33 -13.70 13.83
C THR A 67 2.80 -13.57 13.82
N LEU A 68 2.21 -12.84 12.87
CA LEU A 68 0.75 -12.73 12.77
C LEU A 68 0.13 -14.07 12.41
N SER A 69 -0.71 -14.60 13.29
CA SER A 69 -1.45 -15.85 13.08
C SER A 69 -2.70 -15.67 12.23
N SER A 70 -3.34 -14.51 12.28
CA SER A 70 -4.55 -14.21 11.54
C SER A 70 -4.64 -12.73 11.17
N LEU A 71 -5.40 -12.44 10.11
CA LEU A 71 -5.71 -11.08 9.69
C LEU A 71 -7.20 -11.00 9.29
N PRO A 72 -8.07 -10.44 10.13
CA PRO A 72 -9.48 -10.32 9.82
C PRO A 72 -9.67 -9.30 8.70
N CYS A 73 -10.12 -9.77 7.54
CA CYS A 73 -10.36 -8.93 6.38
C CYS A 73 -11.69 -9.33 5.73
N GLU A 74 -12.66 -8.43 5.79
CA GLU A 74 -14.02 -8.64 5.30
C GLU A 74 -14.04 -8.95 3.80
N SER A 75 -13.32 -8.19 2.98
CA SER A 75 -13.20 -8.42 1.53
C SER A 75 -12.66 -9.83 1.21
N CYS A 76 -11.65 -10.29 1.97
CA CYS A 76 -11.12 -11.64 1.79
C CYS A 76 -12.08 -12.73 2.27
N GLN A 77 -12.88 -12.46 3.31
CA GLN A 77 -13.89 -13.39 3.78
C GLN A 77 -14.98 -13.54 2.74
N LEU A 78 -15.56 -12.44 2.26
CA LEU A 78 -16.60 -12.41 1.23
C LEU A 78 -16.12 -13.01 -0.09
N GLY A 79 -14.87 -12.75 -0.50
CA GLY A 79 -14.28 -13.33 -1.71
C GLY A 79 -14.09 -14.85 -1.67
N LYS A 80 -14.07 -15.46 -0.47
CA LYS A 80 -13.97 -16.92 -0.28
C LYS A 80 -15.32 -17.63 -0.30
N HIS A 81 -16.44 -16.92 -0.34
CA HIS A 81 -17.73 -17.56 -0.53
C HIS A 81 -17.75 -18.20 -1.91
N THR A 82 -17.68 -19.53 -1.95
CA THR A 82 -17.89 -20.31 -3.18
C THR A 82 -19.24 -19.90 -3.75
N ARG A 83 -19.29 -19.51 -5.02
CA ARG A 83 -20.59 -19.38 -5.70
C ARG A 83 -21.32 -20.70 -5.51
N VAL A 84 -22.42 -20.66 -4.77
CA VAL A 84 -23.35 -21.78 -4.69
C VAL A 84 -23.69 -22.22 -6.11
N SER A 85 -23.61 -23.52 -6.38
CA SER A 85 -24.01 -24.07 -7.66
C SER A 85 -25.47 -23.68 -7.92
N PHE A 86 -25.75 -23.18 -9.13
CA PHE A 86 -27.13 -22.95 -9.53
C PHE A 86 -27.88 -24.28 -9.49
N PRO A 87 -29.07 -24.35 -8.84
CA PRO A 87 -29.87 -25.55 -8.89
C PRO A 87 -30.21 -25.85 -10.35
N LYS A 88 -29.94 -27.08 -10.80
CA LYS A 88 -30.36 -27.53 -12.13
C LYS A 88 -31.87 -27.41 -12.19
N ARG A 89 -32.39 -26.67 -13.17
CA ARG A 89 -33.82 -26.69 -13.49
C ARG A 89 -34.14 -28.14 -13.88
N PHE A 90 -35.02 -28.79 -13.13
CA PHE A 90 -35.60 -30.06 -13.56
C PHE A 90 -36.32 -29.81 -14.90
N GLU A 91 -36.17 -30.77 -15.81
CA GLU A 91 -36.53 -30.75 -17.24
C GLU A 91 -37.89 -30.12 -17.54
#